data_AF-A0A210R418-F1
#
_entry.id   AF-A0A210R418-F1
#
_cell.length_a   1.000
_cell.length_b   1.000
_cell.length_c   1.000
_cell.angle_alpha   90.00
_cell.angle_beta   90.00
_cell.angle_gamma   90.00
#
_symmetry.space_group_name_H-M   'P 1'
#
loop_
_entity.id
_entity.type
_entity.pdbx_description
1 polymer ?
#
loop_
_entity_poly.entity_id
_entity_poly.type
_entity_poly.pdbx_seq_one_letter_code
_entity_poly.pdbx_strand_id
1 'polypeptide(L)'
;MAEEKPKETVLQYQLEMIRQLRDLFSKDQFLYICKEFLLMKYVTANDTDDKTGMEDLFMTLKKKGVVKLGEYRRARDILVHHNVEAGEIIDKYTTLIHQESAGLSKAKRTRTGAQQEHGHSSGHSKAKKQKTR
;
A
#
# COMPACT_ATOMS: atom_id res chain seq x y z
N MET A 1 -9.05 -16.94 -17.90
CA MET A 1 -8.32 -16.56 -16.66
C MET A 1 -8.56 -15.08 -16.45
N ALA A 2 -9.26 -14.70 -15.39
CA ALA A 2 -9.60 -13.30 -15.13
C ALA A 2 -8.33 -12.57 -14.66
N GLU A 3 -7.95 -11.51 -15.38
CA GLU A 3 -6.89 -10.59 -14.98
C GLU A 3 -7.45 -9.76 -13.81
N GLU A 4 -7.36 -10.28 -12.58
CA GLU A 4 -7.70 -9.52 -11.38
C GLU A 4 -6.89 -8.23 -11.38
N LYS A 5 -7.60 -7.10 -11.41
CA LYS A 5 -6.97 -5.79 -11.50
C LYS A 5 -6.22 -5.56 -10.18
N PRO A 6 -4.93 -5.20 -10.20
CA PRO A 6 -4.13 -5.10 -8.96
C PRO A 6 -4.65 -4.06 -7.94
N LYS A 7 -5.57 -3.18 -8.35
CA LYS A 7 -6.31 -2.29 -7.43
C LYS A 7 -7.24 -3.05 -6.49
N GLU A 8 -7.83 -4.16 -6.95
CA GLU A 8 -8.73 -5.01 -6.16
C GLU A 8 -7.91 -5.78 -5.12
N THR A 9 -6.79 -6.39 -5.53
CA THR A 9 -5.85 -7.08 -4.63
C THR A 9 -5.37 -6.18 -3.48
N VAL A 10 -4.98 -4.94 -3.79
CA VAL A 10 -4.51 -3.99 -2.78
C VAL A 10 -5.62 -3.64 -1.77
N LEU A 11 -6.87 -3.52 -2.21
CA LEU A 11 -7.99 -3.30 -1.30
C LEU A 11 -8.29 -4.55 -0.45
N GLN A 12 -8.17 -5.74 -1.02
CA GLN A 12 -8.30 -7.00 -0.29
C GLN A 12 -7.26 -7.09 0.84
N TYR A 13 -6.00 -6.74 0.56
CA TYR A 13 -4.97 -6.68 1.60
C TYR A 13 -5.30 -5.69 2.73
N GLN A 14 -5.86 -4.53 2.40
CA GLN A 14 -6.30 -3.58 3.42
C GLN A 14 -7.44 -4.15 4.28
N LEU A 15 -8.44 -4.79 3.65
CA LEU A 15 -9.58 -5.38 4.37
C LEU A 15 -9.13 -6.51 5.29
N GLU A 16 -8.26 -7.39 4.81
CA GLU A 16 -7.77 -8.52 5.59
C GLU A 16 -6.88 -8.06 6.77
N MET A 17 -6.08 -7.02 6.57
CA MET A 17 -5.34 -6.37 7.65
C MET A 17 -6.28 -5.88 8.75
N ILE A 18 -7.34 -5.16 8.37
CA ILE A 18 -8.32 -4.61 9.33
C ILE A 18 -9.06 -5.73 10.06
N ARG A 19 -9.39 -6.82 9.36
CA ARG A 19 -10.05 -7.99 9.95
C ARG A 19 -9.17 -8.66 11.00
N GLN A 20 -7.90 -8.92 10.70
CA GLN A 20 -6.99 -9.51 11.68
C GLN A 20 -6.76 -8.60 12.88
N LEU A 21 -6.64 -7.29 12.65
CA LEU A 21 -6.57 -6.32 13.74
C LEU A 21 -7.84 -6.32 14.61
N ARG A 22 -9.03 -6.44 14.00
CA ARG A 22 -10.29 -6.54 14.75
C ARG A 22 -10.30 -7.78 15.65
N ASP A 23 -9.87 -8.92 15.13
CA ASP A 23 -9.88 -10.20 15.86
C ASP A 23 -8.85 -10.22 17.00
N LEU A 24 -7.83 -9.36 16.93
CA LEU A 24 -6.76 -9.26 17.92
C LEU A 24 -7.17 -8.51 19.20
N PHE A 25 -8.12 -7.58 19.11
CA PHE A 25 -8.49 -6.71 20.22
C PHE A 25 -9.87 -7.06 20.77
N SER A 26 -9.96 -7.17 22.09
CA SER A 26 -11.26 -7.25 22.76
C SER A 26 -12.03 -5.92 22.60
N LYS A 27 -13.34 -5.95 22.84
CA LYS A 27 -14.18 -4.74 22.80
C LYS A 27 -13.65 -3.65 23.75
N ASP A 28 -13.20 -4.03 24.94
CA ASP A 28 -12.66 -3.07 25.91
C ASP A 28 -11.34 -2.46 25.44
N GLN A 29 -10.43 -3.26 24.88
CA GLN A 29 -9.20 -2.77 24.27
C GLN A 29 -9.49 -1.82 23.11
N PHE A 30 -10.47 -2.14 22.27
CA PHE A 30 -10.90 -1.26 21.19
C PHE A 30 -11.38 0.11 21.70
N LEU A 31 -12.11 0.15 22.82
CA LEU A 31 -12.52 1.41 23.44
C LEU A 31 -11.31 2.24 23.94
N TYR A 32 -10.30 1.59 24.51
CA TYR A 32 -9.06 2.28 24.90
C TYR A 32 -8.30 2.82 23.69
N ILE A 33 -8.19 2.03 22.62
CA ILE A 33 -7.59 2.45 21.35
C ILE A 33 -8.31 3.69 20.80
N CYS A 34 -9.65 3.68 20.76
CA CYS A 34 -10.44 4.84 20.33
C CYS A 34 -10.13 6.10 21.15
N LYS A 35 -9.96 5.97 22.47
CA LYS A 35 -9.56 7.07 23.35
C LYS A 35 -8.16 7.59 23.02
N GLU A 36 -7.21 6.73 22.70
CA GLU A 36 -5.86 7.16 22.30
C GLU A 36 -5.88 7.93 20.97
N PHE A 37 -6.63 7.46 19.98
CA PHE A 37 -6.80 8.21 18.73
C PHE A 37 -7.47 9.59 18.96
N LEU A 38 -8.38 9.68 19.93
CA LEU A 38 -9.00 10.95 20.35
C LEU A 38 -7.99 11.87 21.04
N LEU A 39 -7.19 11.35 21.97
CA LEU A 39 -6.15 12.10 22.70
C LEU A 39 -5.08 12.64 21.74
N MET A 40 -4.70 11.85 20.74
CA MET A 40 -3.77 12.25 19.69
C MET A 40 -4.37 13.21 18.65
N LYS A 41 -5.65 13.61 18.83
CA LYS A 41 -6.40 14.49 17.93
C LYS A 41 -6.52 13.98 16.49
N TYR A 42 -6.38 12.67 16.29
CA TYR A 42 -6.58 12.02 15.00
C TYR A 42 -8.07 11.85 14.69
N VAL A 43 -8.91 11.74 15.72
CA VAL A 43 -10.38 11.67 15.64
C VAL A 43 -11.00 12.64 16.65
N THR A 44 -12.27 12.97 16.49
CA THR A 44 -13.05 13.76 17.47
C THR A 44 -13.99 12.85 18.26
N ALA A 45 -14.59 13.36 19.33
CA ALA A 45 -15.57 12.60 20.11
C ALA A 45 -16.76 12.14 19.24
N ASN A 46 -17.23 13.00 18.33
CA ASN A 46 -18.29 12.67 17.37
C ASN A 46 -17.87 11.56 16.39
N ASP A 47 -16.57 11.45 16.10
CA ASP A 47 -16.06 10.36 15.26
C ASP A 47 -15.95 9.04 16.01
N THR A 48 -16.03 9.02 17.34
CA THR A 48 -15.86 7.80 18.16
C THR A 48 -17.16 7.33 18.81
N ASP A 49 -18.18 8.18 18.85
CA ASP A 49 -19.49 7.91 19.44
C ASP A 49 -20.27 6.83 18.65
N ASP A 50 -20.21 6.90 17.31
CA ASP A 50 -20.91 5.99 16.39
C ASP A 50 -20.06 4.80 15.89
N LYS A 51 -18.79 4.67 16.32
CA LYS A 51 -17.91 3.63 15.76
C LYS A 51 -18.18 2.26 16.36
N THR A 52 -18.67 1.36 15.50
CA THR A 52 -19.03 0.00 15.91
C THR A 52 -17.86 -0.99 15.85
N GLY A 53 -16.74 -0.62 15.21
CA GLY A 53 -15.55 -1.47 15.19
C GLY A 53 -14.33 -0.91 14.46
N MET A 54 -13.33 -1.77 14.28
CA MET A 54 -12.03 -1.45 13.69
C MET A 54 -12.14 -0.93 12.25
N GLU A 55 -13.12 -1.43 11.50
CA GLU A 55 -13.41 -1.01 10.12
C GLU A 55 -13.82 0.47 10.06
N ASP A 56 -14.78 0.89 10.90
CA ASP A 56 -15.22 2.28 10.98
C ASP A 56 -14.08 3.20 11.42
N LEU A 57 -13.25 2.73 12.38
CA LEU A 57 -12.07 3.48 12.82
C LEU A 57 -11.12 3.75 11.66
N PHE A 58 -10.71 2.72 10.92
CA PHE A 58 -9.81 2.88 9.77
C PHE A 58 -10.43 3.70 8.64
N MET A 59 -11.75 3.59 8.41
CA MET A 59 -12.44 4.44 7.44
C MET A 59 -12.39 5.92 7.84
N THR A 60 -12.65 6.25 9.10
CA THR A 60 -12.54 7.64 9.57
C THR A 60 -11.12 8.15 9.52
N LEU A 61 -10.15 7.35 9.95
CA LEU A 61 -8.73 7.74 9.89
C LEU A 61 -8.31 8.02 8.44
N LYS A 62 -8.80 7.24 7.48
CA LYS A 62 -8.59 7.47 6.05
C LYS A 62 -9.24 8.76 5.57
N LYS A 63 -10.52 9.00 5.91
CA LYS A 63 -11.24 10.24 5.55
C LYS A 63 -10.53 11.48 6.08
N LYS A 64 -9.93 11.40 7.26
CA LYS A 64 -9.14 12.47 7.88
C LYS A 64 -7.70 12.57 7.38
N GLY A 65 -7.26 11.68 6.50
CA GLY A 65 -5.89 11.64 6.00
C GLY A 65 -4.85 11.25 7.05
N VAL A 66 -5.27 10.65 8.17
CA VAL A 66 -4.37 10.13 9.21
C VAL A 66 -3.66 8.86 8.72
N VAL A 67 -4.38 8.03 7.97
CA VAL A 67 -3.83 6.86 7.28
C VAL A 67 -4.09 6.95 5.78
N LYS A 68 -3.17 6.41 4.99
CA LYS A 68 -3.34 6.19 3.56
C LYS A 68 -3.03 4.73 3.24
N LEU A 69 -3.42 4.31 2.04
CA LEU A 69 -3.12 2.97 1.56
C LEU A 69 -1.60 2.78 1.48
N GLY A 70 -1.06 1.81 2.25
CA GLY A 70 0.38 1.59 2.39
C GLY A 70 1.08 2.53 3.40
N GLU A 71 0.38 3.48 4.00
CA GLU A 71 0.94 4.39 5.02
C GLU A 71 0.13 4.30 6.32
N TYR A 72 0.51 3.34 7.17
CA TYR A 72 -0.18 3.04 8.43
C TYR A 72 0.62 3.40 9.68
N ARG A 73 1.75 4.11 9.54
CA ARG A 73 2.68 4.40 10.64
C ARG A 73 2.00 4.94 11.90
N ARG A 74 1.13 5.93 11.76
CA ARG A 74 0.41 6.53 12.92
C ARG A 74 -0.52 5.55 13.61
N ALA A 75 -1.19 4.69 12.84
CA ALA A 75 -2.04 3.65 13.41
C ALA A 75 -1.22 2.55 14.06
N ARG A 76 -0.10 2.15 13.43
CA ARG A 76 0.87 1.20 13.97
C ARG A 76 1.40 1.64 15.33
N ASP A 77 1.85 2.89 15.43
CA ASP A 77 2.46 3.42 16.65
C ASP A 77 1.48 3.39 17.84
N ILE A 78 0.18 3.57 17.60
CA ILE A 78 -0.84 3.45 18.66
C ILE A 78 -1.13 1.98 18.94
N LEU A 79 -1.42 1.18 17.92
CA LEU A 79 -1.88 -0.20 18.08
C LEU A 79 -0.81 -1.12 18.70
N VAL A 80 0.47 -0.88 18.41
CA VAL A 80 1.59 -1.67 18.96
C VAL A 80 1.75 -1.49 20.47
N HIS A 81 1.33 -0.35 21.03
CA HIS A 81 1.33 -0.14 22.48
C HIS A 81 0.31 -1.04 23.20
N HIS A 82 -0.77 -1.45 22.52
CA HIS A 82 -1.79 -2.34 23.08
C HIS A 82 -1.49 -3.80 22.79
N ASN A 83 -0.96 -4.12 21.61
CA ASN A 83 -0.54 -5.47 21.25
C ASN A 83 0.58 -5.42 20.18
N VAL A 84 1.73 -6.02 20.49
CA VAL A 84 2.89 -6.07 19.59
C VAL A 84 2.57 -6.75 18.25
N GLU A 85 1.69 -7.76 18.26
CA GLU A 85 1.27 -8.51 17.07
C GLU A 85 0.52 -7.60 16.09
N ALA A 86 -0.15 -6.54 16.58
CA ALA A 86 -0.79 -5.56 15.71
C ALA A 86 0.23 -4.83 14.82
N GLY A 87 1.44 -4.58 15.34
CA GLY A 87 2.54 -4.02 14.58
C GLY A 87 2.99 -4.94 13.45
N GLU A 88 3.12 -6.23 13.75
CA GLU A 88 3.54 -7.25 12.77
C GLU A 88 2.51 -7.43 11.65
N ILE A 89 1.22 -7.45 12.00
CA ILE A 89 0.12 -7.48 11.02
C ILE A 89 0.21 -6.25 10.10
N ILE A 90 0.35 -5.05 10.65
CA ILE A 90 0.44 -3.83 9.85
C ILE A 90 1.67 -3.83 8.95
N ASP A 91 2.84 -4.23 9.45
CA ASP A 91 4.08 -4.25 8.68
C ASP A 91 4.02 -5.25 7.52
N LYS A 92 3.45 -6.44 7.78
CA LYS A 92 3.20 -7.47 6.76
C LYS A 92 2.31 -6.94 5.63
N TYR A 93 1.14 -6.41 5.95
CA TYR A 93 0.20 -5.94 4.92
C TYR A 93 0.67 -4.67 4.23
N THR A 94 1.38 -3.77 4.93
CA THR A 94 2.05 -2.63 4.31
C THR A 94 3.04 -3.08 3.23
N THR A 95 3.82 -4.13 3.52
CA THR A 95 4.78 -4.70 2.57
C THR A 95 4.06 -5.29 1.35
N LEU A 96 3.00 -6.08 1.54
CA LEU A 96 2.21 -6.65 0.44
C LEU A 96 1.60 -5.56 -0.45
N ILE A 97 1.03 -4.52 0.15
CA ILE A 97 0.44 -3.39 -0.58
C ILE A 97 1.51 -2.67 -1.42
N HIS A 98 2.70 -2.46 -0.87
CA HIS A 98 3.81 -1.84 -1.59
C HIS A 98 4.33 -2.71 -2.73
N GLN A 99 4.46 -4.02 -2.53
CA GLN A 99 4.89 -4.95 -3.58
C GLN A 99 3.92 -4.95 -4.75
N GLU A 100 2.62 -5.01 -4.48
CA GLU A 100 1.59 -5.03 -5.52
C GLU A 100 1.50 -3.67 -6.24
N SER A 101 1.62 -2.58 -5.49
CA SER A 101 1.70 -1.22 -6.05
C SER A 101 2.96 -0.99 -6.90
N ALA A 102 4.09 -1.61 -6.54
CA ALA A 102 5.32 -1.55 -7.32
C ALA A 102 5.25 -2.44 -8.57
N GLY A 103 4.62 -3.62 -8.50
CA GLY A 103 4.35 -4.50 -9.64
C GLY A 103 3.55 -3.79 -10.75
N LEU A 104 2.52 -3.03 -10.35
CA LEU A 104 1.77 -2.11 -11.22
C LEU A 104 2.67 -1.11 -11.96
N SER A 105 3.67 -0.54 -11.27
CA SER A 105 4.57 0.46 -11.86
C SER A 105 5.54 -0.13 -12.90
N LYS A 106 5.92 -1.41 -12.77
CA LYS A 106 6.76 -2.12 -13.73
C LYS A 106 5.97 -2.56 -14.96
N ALA A 107 4.77 -3.12 -14.80
CA ALA A 107 3.90 -3.52 -15.91
C ALA A 107 3.45 -2.32 -16.79
N LYS A 108 3.35 -1.13 -16.19
CA LYS A 108 3.03 0.11 -16.94
C LYS A 108 4.20 0.62 -17.78
N ARG A 109 5.45 0.30 -17.43
CA ARG A 109 6.64 0.73 -18.18
C ARG A 109 6.93 -0.13 -19.41
N THR A 110 6.43 -1.36 -19.49
CA THR A 110 6.60 -2.24 -20.65
C THR A 110 5.55 -2.04 -21.75
N ARG A 111 4.46 -1.30 -21.49
CA ARG A 111 3.41 -1.03 -22.49
C ARG A 111 3.56 0.31 -23.26
N THR A 112 4.63 1.07 -23.05
CA THR A 112 4.90 2.33 -23.78
C THR A 112 6.26 2.30 -24.51
N GLY A 113 6.73 1.10 -24.88
CA GLY A 113 8.01 0.91 -25.56
C GLY A 113 7.95 0.22 -26.93
N ALA A 114 6.76 0.05 -27.51
CA ALA A 114 6.61 -0.70 -28.76
C ALA A 114 5.62 0.00 -29.72
N GLN A 115 6.03 1.14 -30.27
CA GLN A 115 5.77 1.53 -31.67
C GLN A 115 6.33 2.92 -31.95
N GLN A 116 7.49 3.00 -32.61
CA GLN A 116 7.52 3.55 -33.96
C GLN A 116 8.74 3.01 -34.72
N GLU A 117 8.42 2.43 -35.86
CA GLU A 117 9.28 1.72 -36.78
C GLU A 117 10.12 2.62 -37.70
N HIS A 118 11.10 1.97 -38.32
CA HIS A 118 11.52 2.13 -39.72
C HIS A 118 12.14 3.45 -40.17
N GLY A 119 13.46 3.39 -40.34
CA GLY A 119 14.20 4.13 -41.35
C GLY A 119 15.36 3.27 -41.87
N HIS A 120 15.09 2.48 -42.91
CA HIS A 120 16.11 1.84 -43.74
C HIS A 120 17.17 2.86 -44.18
N SER A 121 18.45 2.51 -44.09
CA SER A 121 19.29 2.60 -45.30
C SER A 121 20.57 1.79 -45.17
N SER A 122 20.70 0.90 -46.15
CA SER A 122 21.87 0.10 -46.48
C SER A 122 23.04 1.00 -46.89
N GLY A 123 24.25 0.63 -46.48
CA GLY A 123 25.49 1.33 -46.84
C GLY A 123 26.72 0.48 -46.55
N HIS A 124 26.91 -0.57 -47.35
CA HIS A 124 28.19 -1.25 -47.55
C HIS A 124 29.35 -0.26 -47.72
N SER A 125 30.50 -0.47 -47.05
CA SER A 125 31.83 -0.44 -47.70
C SER A 125 32.99 -0.84 -46.78
N LYS A 126 33.48 -2.06 -47.05
CA LYS A 126 34.86 -2.55 -47.16
C LYS A 126 35.98 -2.04 -46.23
N ALA A 127 36.64 -3.04 -45.67
CA ALA A 127 37.99 -3.07 -45.12
C ALA A 127 39.05 -2.31 -45.94
N LYS A 128 40.02 -1.71 -45.22
CA LYS A 128 41.41 -1.68 -45.65
C LYS A 128 42.38 -1.68 -44.46
N LYS A 129 43.11 -2.79 -44.39
CA LYS A 129 44.36 -3.00 -43.67
C LYS A 129 45.43 -2.14 -44.34
N GLN A 130 46.20 -1.32 -43.61
CA GLN A 130 47.59 -1.06 -44.01
C GLN A 130 48.46 -0.62 -42.83
N LYS A 131 49.63 -1.27 -42.80
CA LYS A 131 50.76 -1.18 -41.90
C LYS A 131 51.79 -0.24 -42.53
N THR A 132 52.55 0.50 -41.72
CA THR A 132 53.88 1.14 -41.91
C THR A 132 53.86 2.50 -41.18
N ARG A 133 54.88 2.93 -40.43
CA ARG A 133 56.26 2.49 -40.28
C ARG A 133 56.73 2.85 -38.88
#